data_AF-A0A2A9EKM3-F1
#
_entry.id   AF-A0A2A9EKM3-F1
#
_cell.length_a   1.000
_cell.length_b   1.000
_cell.length_c   1.000
_cell.angle_alpha   90.00
_cell.angle_beta   90.00
_cell.angle_gamma   90.00
#
_symmetry.space_group_name_H-M   'P 1'
#
loop_
_entity.id
_entity.type
_entity.pdbx_description
1 polymer ?
#
loop_
_entity_poly.entity_id
_entity_poly.type
_entity_poly.pdbx_seq_one_letter_code
_entity_poly.pdbx_strand_id
1 'polypeptide(L)'
;MSLRALALFLVVLMAFAVLAPTLRFAVAQQEQLRELNAAVADAEERNADLERQLARWQDPEYVQAQARDRLGYVMPGETPYVVVDPETVTGGESPAEAEAAERVAERAAATPWYLRTWESVQVAGESVVGDEDPSGLTPPAEDPTP
;
A
#
# COMPACT_ATOMS: atom_id res chain seq x y z
N MET A 1 -50.59 -54.97 -1.01
CA MET A 1 -49.15 -54.75 -0.76
C MET A 1 -48.90 -54.91 0.73
N SER A 2 -48.06 -55.86 1.14
CA SER A 2 -47.83 -56.16 2.55
C SER A 2 -47.12 -54.99 3.25
N LEU A 3 -47.59 -54.60 4.43
CA LEU A 3 -47.07 -53.49 5.23
C LEU A 3 -45.54 -53.55 5.42
N ARG A 4 -44.99 -54.77 5.43
CA ARG A 4 -43.55 -55.05 5.45
C ARG A 4 -42.80 -54.54 4.22
N ALA A 5 -43.36 -54.70 3.02
CA ALA A 5 -42.76 -54.19 1.79
C ALA A 5 -42.73 -52.66 1.76
N LEU A 6 -43.80 -52.01 2.27
CA LEU A 6 -43.85 -50.56 2.41
C LEU A 6 -42.82 -50.05 3.43
N ALA A 7 -42.68 -50.73 4.57
CA ALA A 7 -41.69 -50.39 5.59
C ALA A 7 -40.25 -50.55 5.07
N LEU A 8 -39.94 -51.64 4.38
CA LEU A 8 -38.63 -51.87 3.77
C LEU A 8 -38.30 -50.80 2.71
N PHE A 9 -39.27 -50.43 1.88
CA PHE A 9 -39.09 -49.37 0.90
C PHE A 9 -38.76 -48.02 1.56
N LEU A 10 -39.49 -47.65 2.62
CA LEU A 10 -39.22 -46.42 3.38
C LEU A 10 -37.83 -46.42 4.04
N VAL A 11 -37.39 -47.55 4.58
CA VAL A 11 -36.05 -47.69 5.17
C VAL A 11 -34.96 -47.50 4.12
N VAL A 12 -35.10 -48.10 2.94
CA VAL A 12 -34.14 -47.93 1.84
C VAL A 12 -34.10 -46.47 1.37
N LEU A 13 -35.27 -45.83 1.26
CA LEU A 13 -35.37 -44.43 0.85
C LEU A 13 -34.72 -43.50 1.87
N MET A 14 -34.93 -43.75 3.16
CA MET A 14 -34.31 -43.00 4.25
C MET A 14 -32.79 -43.23 4.31
N ALA A 15 -32.33 -44.47 4.10
CA ALA A 15 -30.90 -44.77 4.00
C ALA A 15 -30.25 -44.04 2.82
N PHE A 16 -30.91 -44.01 1.66
CA PHE A 16 -30.43 -43.28 0.49
C PHE A 16 -30.41 -41.77 0.70
N ALA A 17 -31.43 -41.20 1.34
CA ALA A 17 -31.50 -39.78 1.67
C ALA A 17 -30.36 -39.33 2.61
N VAL A 18 -29.86 -40.22 3.48
CA VAL A 18 -28.72 -39.96 4.35
C VAL A 18 -27.39 -40.14 3.63
N LEU A 19 -27.27 -41.10 2.71
CA LEU A 19 -26.03 -41.43 1.99
C LEU A 19 -25.74 -40.49 0.79
N ALA A 20 -26.79 -40.02 0.13
CA ALA A 20 -26.68 -39.11 -1.02
C ALA A 20 -25.92 -37.80 -0.71
N PRO A 21 -26.18 -37.08 0.41
CA PRO A 21 -25.41 -35.89 0.74
C PRO A 21 -23.94 -36.20 1.09
N THR A 22 -23.64 -37.37 1.66
CA THR A 22 -22.26 -37.76 2.01
C THR A 22 -21.38 -37.91 0.77
N LEU A 23 -21.92 -38.53 -0.29
CA LEU A 23 -21.23 -38.66 -1.59
C LEU A 23 -21.08 -37.31 -2.28
N ARG A 24 -22.07 -36.41 -2.18
CA ARG A 24 -21.95 -35.03 -2.71
C ARG A 24 -20.90 -34.21 -1.97
N PHE A 25 -20.77 -34.39 -0.66
CA PHE A 25 -19.81 -33.66 0.16
C PHE A 25 -18.36 -34.00 -0.21
N ALA A 26 -18.09 -35.26 -0.57
CA ALA A 26 -16.75 -35.70 -0.97
C ALA A 26 -16.26 -35.05 -2.28
N VAL A 27 -17.16 -34.72 -3.21
CA VAL A 27 -16.79 -34.09 -4.49
C VAL A 27 -16.53 -32.58 -4.30
N ALA A 28 -17.35 -31.89 -3.52
CA ALA A 28 -17.19 -30.46 -3.25
C ALA A 28 -15.93 -30.13 -2.43
N GLN A 29 -15.46 -31.04 -1.57
CA GLN A 29 -14.25 -30.83 -0.79
C GLN A 29 -12.97 -30.83 -1.65
N GLN A 30 -12.97 -31.52 -2.80
CA GLN A 30 -11.76 -31.63 -3.64
C GLN A 30 -11.38 -30.30 -4.30
N GLU A 31 -12.35 -29.45 -4.63
CA GLU A 31 -12.08 -28.13 -5.23
C GLU A 31 -11.47 -27.19 -4.19
N GLN A 32 -12.02 -27.15 -2.96
CA GLN A 32 -11.50 -26.33 -1.88
C GLN A 32 -10.07 -26.73 -1.49
N LEU A 33 -9.77 -28.04 -1.47
CA LEU A 33 -8.41 -28.54 -1.23
C LEU A 33 -7.44 -28.16 -2.34
N ARG A 34 -7.87 -28.12 -3.60
CA ARG A 34 -7.03 -27.70 -4.73
C ARG A 34 -6.73 -26.21 -4.69
N GLU A 35 -7.74 -25.39 -4.44
CA GLU A 35 -7.61 -23.94 -4.34
C GLU A 35 -6.70 -23.56 -3.17
N LEU A 36 -6.90 -24.17 -2.00
CA LEU A 36 -6.08 -23.91 -0.83
C LEU A 36 -4.61 -24.32 -1.03
N ASN A 37 -4.37 -25.49 -1.63
CA ASN A 37 -3.00 -25.91 -1.96
C ASN A 37 -2.34 -25.00 -3.00
N ALA A 38 -3.09 -24.52 -4.00
CA ALA A 38 -2.57 -23.58 -4.99
C ALA A 38 -2.18 -22.24 -4.34
N ALA A 39 -3.00 -21.74 -3.40
CA ALA A 39 -2.71 -20.51 -2.66
C ALA A 39 -1.45 -20.64 -1.78
N VAL A 40 -1.25 -21.80 -1.14
CA VAL A 40 -0.04 -22.09 -0.37
C VAL A 40 1.20 -22.10 -1.27
N ALA A 41 1.15 -22.79 -2.41
CA ALA A 41 2.27 -22.85 -3.34
C ALA A 41 2.66 -21.45 -3.88
N ASP A 42 1.68 -20.63 -4.23
CA ASP A 42 1.89 -19.25 -4.70
C ASP A 42 2.45 -18.34 -3.58
N ALA A 43 2.07 -18.57 -2.34
CA ALA A 43 2.66 -17.85 -1.19
C ALA A 43 4.11 -18.26 -0.93
N GLU A 44 4.43 -19.56 -1.01
CA GLU A 44 5.78 -20.08 -0.86
C GLU A 44 6.73 -19.57 -1.96
N GLU A 45 6.28 -19.53 -3.21
CA GLU A 45 7.07 -19.00 -4.33
C GLU A 45 7.40 -17.51 -4.14
N ARG A 46 6.41 -16.71 -3.72
CA ARG A 46 6.61 -15.28 -3.42
C ARG A 46 7.59 -15.07 -2.28
N ASN A 47 7.51 -15.91 -1.24
CA ASN A 47 8.43 -15.82 -0.11
C ASN A 47 9.87 -16.13 -0.55
N ALA A 48 10.07 -17.23 -1.29
CA ALA A 48 11.37 -17.59 -1.84
C ALA A 48 11.95 -16.49 -2.75
N ASP A 49 11.11 -15.82 -3.55
CA ASP A 49 11.56 -14.71 -4.38
C ASP A 49 11.99 -13.49 -3.56
N LEU A 50 11.23 -13.13 -2.53
CA LEU A 50 11.57 -12.04 -1.61
C LEU A 50 12.83 -12.35 -0.81
N GLU A 51 13.04 -13.60 -0.38
CA GLU A 51 14.28 -14.02 0.28
C GLU A 51 15.49 -13.91 -0.65
N ARG A 52 15.36 -14.31 -1.93
CA ARG A 52 16.41 -14.10 -2.94
C ARG A 52 16.68 -12.63 -3.21
N GLN A 53 15.64 -11.79 -3.20
CA GLN A 53 15.81 -10.34 -3.27
C GLN A 53 16.58 -9.86 -2.05
N LEU A 54 16.14 -10.20 -0.83
CA LEU A 54 16.80 -9.78 0.40
C LEU A 54 18.26 -10.24 0.46
N ALA A 55 18.57 -11.46 0.02
CA ALA A 55 19.94 -11.97 -0.06
C ALA A 55 20.82 -11.12 -0.98
N ARG A 56 20.27 -10.63 -2.11
CA ARG A 56 20.99 -9.70 -3.00
C ARG A 56 21.23 -8.33 -2.37
N TRP A 57 20.29 -7.86 -1.54
CA TRP A 57 20.39 -6.56 -0.87
C TRP A 57 21.24 -6.61 0.41
N GLN A 58 21.60 -7.80 0.89
CA GLN A 58 22.48 -7.99 2.05
C GLN A 58 23.97 -7.83 1.71
N ASP A 59 24.34 -7.65 0.43
CA ASP A 59 25.72 -7.34 0.06
C ASP A 59 26.03 -5.86 0.37
N PRO A 60 26.91 -5.56 1.36
CA PRO A 60 27.22 -4.20 1.76
C PRO A 60 27.87 -3.36 0.65
N GLU A 61 28.54 -3.98 -0.33
CA GLU A 61 29.09 -3.29 -1.51
C GLU A 61 27.98 -2.80 -2.44
N TYR A 62 26.92 -3.60 -2.62
CA TYR A 62 25.78 -3.25 -3.48
C TYR A 62 24.94 -2.11 -2.88
N VAL A 63 24.73 -2.12 -1.57
CA VAL A 63 24.01 -1.04 -0.86
C VAL A 63 24.81 0.27 -0.88
N GLN A 64 26.14 0.22 -0.72
CA GLN A 64 26.99 1.41 -0.83
C GLN A 64 26.98 2.01 -2.24
N ALA A 65 27.05 1.18 -3.28
CA ALA A 65 26.95 1.65 -4.66
C ALA A 65 25.60 2.34 -4.92
N GLN A 66 24.49 1.72 -4.49
CA GLN A 66 23.16 2.28 -4.76
C GLN A 66 22.84 3.53 -3.93
N ALA A 67 23.33 3.61 -2.69
CA ALA A 67 23.22 4.79 -1.84
C ALA A 67 24.03 5.97 -2.38
N ARG A 68 25.21 5.72 -2.95
CA ARG A 68 26.03 6.76 -3.58
C ARG A 68 25.36 7.32 -4.84
N ASP A 69 24.86 6.44 -5.71
CA ASP A 69 24.26 6.85 -6.99
C ASP A 69 22.91 7.59 -6.82
N ARG A 70 22.10 7.21 -5.83
CA ARG A 70 20.78 7.83 -5.62
C ARG A 70 20.71 8.89 -4.54
N LEU A 71 21.54 8.79 -3.50
CA LEU A 71 21.44 9.63 -2.30
C LEU A 71 22.73 10.43 -2.05
N GLY A 72 23.77 10.27 -2.86
CA GLY A 72 25.02 11.03 -2.72
C GLY A 72 25.78 10.74 -1.43
N TYR A 73 25.54 9.59 -0.78
CA TYR A 73 26.25 9.22 0.44
C TYR A 73 27.74 9.00 0.16
N VAL A 74 28.58 9.65 0.96
CA VAL A 74 30.06 9.54 0.96
C VAL A 74 30.53 8.81 2.21
N MET A 75 31.67 8.11 2.12
CA MET A 75 32.28 7.50 3.30
C MET A 75 32.72 8.59 4.31
N PRO A 76 32.64 8.33 5.63
CA PRO A 76 33.15 9.27 6.63
C PRO A 76 34.66 9.48 6.43
N GLY A 77 35.05 10.63 5.86
CA GLY A 77 36.43 10.98 5.52
C GLY A 77 36.64 11.52 4.09
N GLU A 78 35.65 11.39 3.19
CA GLU A 78 35.72 11.94 1.83
C GLU A 78 34.98 13.29 1.74
N THR A 79 35.59 14.28 1.06
CA THR A 79 35.00 15.61 0.87
C THR A 79 34.12 15.60 -0.39
N PRO A 80 32.79 15.79 -0.29
CA PRO A 80 31.92 15.79 -1.46
C PRO A 80 32.18 17.05 -2.30
N TYR A 81 32.54 16.87 -3.57
CA TYR A 81 32.64 17.96 -4.54
C TYR A 81 31.46 17.86 -5.50
N VAL A 82 30.44 18.69 -5.29
CA VAL A 82 29.32 18.84 -6.23
C VAL A 82 29.67 19.99 -7.15
N VAL A 83 29.88 19.69 -8.43
CA VAL A 83 30.03 20.71 -9.48
C VAL A 83 28.64 21.27 -9.74
N VAL A 84 28.35 22.42 -9.14
CA VAL A 84 27.17 23.21 -9.49
C VAL A 84 27.54 24.02 -10.72
N ASP A 85 27.02 23.63 -11.88
CA ASP A 85 27.14 24.44 -13.09
C ASP A 85 26.50 25.82 -12.86
N PRO A 86 27.17 26.92 -13.21
CA PRO A 86 26.72 28.28 -12.89
C PRO A 86 25.42 28.70 -13.60
N GLU A 87 24.94 27.92 -14.57
CA GLU A 87 23.65 28.12 -15.23
C GLU A 87 22.45 27.84 -14.29
N THR A 88 22.61 27.04 -13.23
CA THR A 88 21.54 26.76 -12.25
C THR A 88 21.42 27.79 -11.13
N VAL A 89 22.25 28.85 -11.16
CA VAL A 89 22.21 29.97 -10.19
C VAL A 89 21.68 31.24 -10.86
N THR A 90 20.73 31.09 -11.78
CA THR A 90 19.70 32.12 -11.93
C THR A 90 18.48 31.56 -11.22
N GLY A 91 17.98 32.24 -10.19
CA GLY A 91 16.86 31.79 -9.35
C GLY A 91 15.50 31.76 -10.08
N GLY A 92 15.46 31.15 -11.27
CA GLY A 92 14.26 30.73 -11.97
C GLY A 92 14.03 29.25 -11.74
N GLU A 93 12.76 28.86 -11.65
CA GLU A 93 12.33 27.46 -11.58
C GLU A 93 13.15 26.57 -12.51
N SER A 94 13.61 25.44 -11.97
CA SER A 94 14.17 24.39 -12.81
C SER A 94 13.17 24.03 -13.91
N PRO A 95 13.61 23.70 -15.14
CA PRO A 95 12.70 23.22 -16.19
C PRO A 95 11.78 22.08 -15.71
N ALA A 96 12.28 21.24 -14.80
CA ALA A 96 11.51 20.15 -14.19
C ALA A 96 10.42 20.63 -13.21
N GLU A 97 10.64 21.74 -12.52
CA GLU A 97 9.67 22.36 -11.61
C GLU A 97 8.55 23.04 -12.41
N ALA A 98 8.91 23.74 -13.49
CA ALA A 98 7.95 24.35 -14.41
C ALA A 98 7.02 23.29 -15.05
N GLU A 99 7.57 22.18 -15.54
CA GLU A 99 6.78 21.05 -16.07
C GLU A 99 5.89 20.40 -14.99
N ALA A 100 6.35 20.33 -13.75
CA ALA A 100 5.55 19.81 -12.64
C ALA A 100 4.38 20.75 -12.30
N ALA A 101 4.63 22.06 -12.25
CA ALA A 101 3.60 23.08 -12.00
C ALA A 101 2.53 23.08 -13.11
N GLU A 102 2.94 22.96 -14.37
CA GLU A 102 2.03 22.86 -15.52
C GLU A 102 1.10 21.64 -15.41
N ARG A 103 1.65 20.45 -15.11
CA ARG A 103 0.83 19.24 -14.92
C ARG A 103 -0.16 19.33 -13.77
N VAL A 104 0.22 20.04 -12.69
CA VAL A 104 -0.68 20.30 -11.56
C VAL A 104 -1.80 21.25 -11.98
N ALA A 105 -1.47 22.31 -12.73
CA ALA A 105 -2.44 23.26 -13.26
C ALA A 105 -3.43 22.61 -14.24
N GLU A 106 -2.94 21.75 -15.16
CA GLU A 106 -3.77 20.98 -16.09
C GLU A 106 -4.73 20.04 -15.35
N ARG A 107 -4.24 19.30 -14.35
CA ARG A 107 -5.08 18.44 -13.51
C ARG A 107 -6.12 19.26 -12.76
N ALA A 108 -5.75 20.41 -12.21
CA ALA A 108 -6.68 21.31 -11.53
C ALA A 108 -7.75 21.88 -12.49
N ALA A 109 -7.39 22.14 -13.75
CA ALA A 109 -8.31 22.59 -14.79
C ALA A 109 -9.28 21.47 -15.23
N ALA A 110 -8.80 20.23 -15.30
CA ALA A 110 -9.62 19.06 -15.64
C ALA A 110 -10.59 18.64 -14.50
N THR A 111 -10.30 19.02 -13.25
CA THR A 111 -11.16 18.72 -12.10
C THR A 111 -12.33 19.70 -11.99
N PRO A 112 -13.59 19.20 -11.96
CA PRO A 112 -14.78 20.02 -11.72
C PRO A 112 -14.66 20.87 -10.45
N TRP A 113 -15.09 22.13 -10.52
CA TRP A 113 -14.87 23.12 -9.45
C TRP A 113 -15.46 22.69 -8.10
N TYR A 114 -16.61 22.01 -8.09
CA TYR A 114 -17.27 21.58 -6.86
C TYR A 114 -16.47 20.49 -6.11
N LEU A 115 -15.73 19.63 -6.83
CA LEU A 115 -14.85 18.64 -6.22
C LEU A 115 -13.64 19.31 -5.58
N ARG A 116 -13.07 20.33 -6.22
CA ARG A 116 -11.96 21.12 -5.66
C ARG A 116 -12.37 21.86 -4.37
N THR A 117 -13.59 22.42 -4.35
CA THR A 117 -14.12 23.06 -3.14
C THR A 117 -14.28 22.05 -2.00
N TRP A 118 -14.82 20.86 -2.28
CA TRP A 118 -15.00 19.81 -1.26
C TRP A 118 -13.66 19.23 -0.75
N GLU A 119 -12.66 19.10 -1.62
CA GLU A 119 -11.29 18.70 -1.26
C GLU A 119 -10.65 19.73 -0.32
N SER A 120 -10.81 21.03 -0.59
CA SER A 120 -10.25 22.08 0.28
C SER A 120 -10.79 22.03 1.72
N VAL A 121 -12.06 21.64 1.90
CA VAL A 121 -12.68 21.46 3.23
C VAL A 121 -12.11 20.22 3.93
N GLN A 122 -11.85 19.13 3.21
CA GLN A 122 -11.19 17.94 3.77
C GLN A 122 -9.75 18.24 4.17
N VAL A 123 -8.99 18.91 3.30
CA VAL A 123 -7.59 19.31 3.59
C VAL A 123 -7.53 20.24 4.80
N ALA A 124 -8.45 21.21 4.90
CA ALA A 124 -8.56 22.09 6.06
C ALA A 124 -9.04 21.37 7.34
N GLY A 125 -9.75 20.25 7.20
CA GLY A 125 -10.16 19.40 8.33
C GLY A 125 -9.06 18.42 8.77
N GLU A 126 -8.16 18.05 7.86
CA GLU A 126 -7.03 17.16 8.09
C GLU A 126 -5.77 17.91 8.56
N SER A 127 -5.73 19.25 8.43
CA SER A 127 -4.74 20.07 9.13
C SER A 127 -4.97 19.97 10.64
N VAL A 128 -4.31 19.00 11.24
CA VAL A 128 -4.17 18.80 12.69
C VAL A 128 -3.86 20.13 13.36
N VAL A 129 -4.53 20.37 14.48
CA VAL A 129 -4.24 21.38 15.51
C VAL A 129 -2.79 21.20 15.98
N GLY A 130 -1.85 21.75 15.22
CA GLY A 130 -0.45 21.91 15.61
C GLY A 130 -0.23 23.39 15.91
N ASP A 131 -0.30 23.75 17.19
CA ASP A 131 0.27 24.89 17.94
C ASP A 131 0.62 26.25 17.27
N GLU A 132 0.24 26.52 16.03
CA GLU A 132 0.47 27.79 15.36
C GLU A 132 -0.88 28.43 15.05
N ASP A 133 -1.33 29.26 15.99
CA ASP A 133 -2.45 30.17 15.79
C ASP A 133 -2.12 31.11 14.61
N PRO A 134 -2.83 31.01 13.46
CA PRO A 134 -2.56 31.83 12.28
C PRO A 134 -2.91 33.31 12.50
N SER A 135 -3.50 33.66 13.65
CA SER A 135 -3.89 35.03 14.01
C SER A 135 -2.69 35.93 14.33
N GLY A 136 -1.49 35.37 14.57
CA GLY A 136 -0.30 36.14 14.95
C GLY A 136 -0.44 36.92 16.26
N LEU A 137 -1.50 36.65 17.03
CA LEU A 137 -1.76 37.28 18.32
C LEU A 137 -1.15 36.41 19.41
N THR A 138 0.17 36.52 19.60
CA THR A 138 0.79 36.09 20.85
C THR A 138 0.08 36.82 22.00
N PRO A 139 -0.51 36.11 22.98
CA PRO A 139 -0.90 36.74 24.23
C PRO A 139 0.34 37.42 24.82
N PRO A 140 0.25 38.67 25.32
CA PRO A 140 1.40 39.31 25.94
C PRO A 140 1.89 38.44 27.10
N ALA A 141 3.18 38.11 27.08
CA ALA A 141 3.83 37.43 28.18
C ALA A 141 3.69 38.30 29.44
N GLU A 142 3.13 37.74 30.52
CA GLU A 142 3.26 38.33 31.85
C GLU A 142 4.74 38.36 32.22
N ASP A 143 5.30 39.56 32.37
CA ASP A 143 6.66 39.77 32.85
C ASP A 143 6.82 39.16 34.26
N PRO A 144 7.90 38.43 34.55
CA PRO A 144 8.23 38.08 35.93
C PRO A 144 8.75 39.33 36.65
N THR A 145 7.97 39.87 37.58
CA THR A 145 8.41 40.91 38.54
C THR A 145 9.60 40.41 39.38
N PRO A 146 10.58 41.28 39.70
CA PRO A 146 11.73 40.96 40.55
C PRO A 146 11.37 40.72 42.03
#